data_AF-A0A1S8WWH5-F1
#
_entry.id   AF-A0A1S8WWH5-F1
#
_cell.length_a   1.000
_cell.length_b   1.000
_cell.length_c   1.000
_cell.angle_alpha   90.00
_cell.angle_beta   90.00
_cell.angle_gamma   90.00
#
_symmetry.space_group_name_H-M   'P 1'
#
loop_
_entity.id
_entity.type
_entity.pdbx_description
1 polymer ?
#
loop_
_entity_poly.entity_id
_entity_poly.type
_entity_poly.pdbx_seq_one_letter_code
_entity_poly.pdbx_strand_id
1 'polypeptide(L)'
;MGTGIAQVCVQNGYAVNLIDLDQSVLSKSVDAIRQNAHRFAKKKYPNDESSAASFVDSCLANLGTYTCIKEAVHGADLVIEAIVEKLPAKQSLFLSSCSQTSSIGLMCNALKSLQGVTESLGRIPQEDDIAPRNH
;
A
#
# COMPACT_ATOMS: atom_id res chain seq x y z
N MET A 1 7.01 -0.69 7.97
CA MET A 1 6.90 -1.77 6.96
C MET A 1 6.35 -1.24 5.64
N GLY A 2 5.25 -0.47 5.64
CA GLY A 2 4.64 0.06 4.41
C GLY A 2 5.60 0.77 3.44
N THR A 3 6.48 1.65 3.94
CA THR A 3 7.48 2.37 3.12
C THR A 3 8.40 1.42 2.32
N GLY A 4 8.82 0.30 2.92
CA GLY A 4 9.71 -0.66 2.26
C GLY A 4 9.00 -1.46 1.16
N ILE A 5 7.73 -1.83 1.39
CA ILE A 5 6.90 -2.50 0.39
C ILE A 5 6.66 -1.55 -0.78
N ALA A 6 6.23 -0.31 -0.48
CA ALA A 6 6.01 0.73 -1.49
C ALA A 6 7.26 0.95 -2.34
N GLN A 7 8.44 1.04 -1.71
CA GLN A 7 9.71 1.16 -2.41
C GLN A 7 9.95 0.03 -3.43
N VAL A 8 9.77 -1.23 -3.02
CA VAL A 8 9.98 -2.38 -3.91
C VAL A 8 8.99 -2.33 -5.07
N CYS A 9 7.72 -1.99 -4.82
CA CYS A 9 6.70 -1.89 -5.85
C CYS A 9 7.03 -0.79 -6.88
N VAL A 10 7.34 0.44 -6.45
CA VAL A 10 7.65 1.54 -7.39
C VAL A 10 8.93 1.27 -8.19
N GLN A 11 9.91 0.60 -7.59
CA GLN A 11 11.16 0.21 -8.27
C GLN A 11 10.95 -0.82 -9.37
N ASN A 12 9.87 -1.61 -9.29
CA ASN A 12 9.46 -2.56 -10.32
C ASN A 12 8.46 -1.95 -11.32
N GLY A 13 8.16 -0.64 -11.21
CA GLY A 13 7.30 0.07 -12.15
C GLY A 13 5.80 -0.02 -11.85
N TYR A 14 5.41 -0.50 -10.67
CA TYR A 14 4.00 -0.48 -10.26
C TYR A 14 3.61 0.90 -9.73
N ALA A 15 2.39 1.34 -10.06
CA ALA A 15 1.78 2.51 -9.43
C ALA A 15 1.38 2.15 -7.98
N VAL A 16 1.77 3.00 -7.04
CA VAL A 16 1.58 2.77 -5.60
C VAL A 16 0.95 3.98 -4.95
N ASN A 17 -0.19 3.76 -4.30
CA ASN A 17 -0.81 4.73 -3.42
C ASN A 17 -0.41 4.41 -1.97
N LEU A 18 0.48 5.23 -1.40
CA LEU A 18 0.90 5.12 0.00
C LEU A 18 -0.06 5.91 0.89
N ILE A 19 -0.61 5.26 1.91
CA ILE A 19 -1.62 5.83 2.79
C ILE A 19 -1.10 5.85 4.23
N ASP A 20 -1.24 6.99 4.90
CA ASP A 20 -1.08 7.11 6.34
C ASP A 20 -1.96 8.26 6.86
N LEU A 21 -2.37 8.20 8.13
CA LEU A 21 -3.14 9.27 8.76
C LEU A 21 -2.28 10.50 9.04
N ASP A 22 -0.97 10.30 9.20
CA ASP A 22 -0.01 11.36 9.53
C ASP A 22 0.79 11.80 8.29
N GLN A 23 0.55 13.04 7.85
CA GLN A 23 1.26 13.65 6.73
C GLN A 23 2.79 13.72 6.95
N SER A 24 3.24 13.84 8.21
CA SER A 24 4.66 13.86 8.55
C SER A 24 5.32 12.49 8.37
N VAL A 25 4.56 11.40 8.54
CA VAL A 25 5.02 10.04 8.26
C VAL A 25 5.08 9.80 6.75
N LEU A 26 4.12 10.34 6.00
CA LEU A 26 4.13 10.30 4.54
C LEU A 26 5.34 11.04 3.96
N SER A 27 5.62 12.27 4.42
CA SER A 27 6.77 13.04 3.92
C SER A 27 8.09 12.32 4.19
N LYS A 28 8.28 11.80 5.41
CA LYS A 28 9.44 10.98 5.77
C LYS A 28 9.55 9.72 4.91
N SER A 29 8.43 9.09 4.59
CA SER A 29 8.40 7.90 3.74
C SER A 29 8.81 8.21 2.31
N VAL A 30 8.30 9.31 1.74
CA VAL A 30 8.68 9.77 0.39
C VAL A 30 10.17 10.09 0.34
N ASP A 31 10.70 10.79 1.33
CA ASP A 31 12.13 11.11 1.39
C ASP A 31 13.00 9.87 1.51
N ALA A 32 12.60 8.90 2.34
CA ALA A 32 13.28 7.61 2.46
C ALA A 32 13.27 6.84 1.13
N ILE A 33 12.12 6.78 0.44
CA ILE A 33 11.99 6.13 -0.87
C ILE A 33 12.89 6.83 -1.89
N ARG A 34 12.92 8.16 -1.93
CA ARG A 34 13.79 8.94 -2.83
C ARG A 34 15.26 8.61 -2.59
N GLN A 35 15.72 8.64 -1.35
CA GLN A 35 17.11 8.34 -1.02
C GLN A 35 17.50 6.91 -1.40
N ASN A 36 16.61 5.94 -1.16
CA ASN A 36 16.87 4.54 -1.47
C ASN A 36 16.81 4.26 -2.98
N ALA A 37 15.88 4.90 -3.70
CA ALA A 37 15.83 4.86 -5.17
C ALA A 37 17.12 5.40 -5.77
N HIS A 38 17.65 6.51 -5.26
CA HIS A 38 18.92 7.05 -5.72
C HIS A 38 20.12 6.12 -5.44
N ARG A 39 20.16 5.48 -4.26
CA ARG A 39 21.18 4.45 -3.96
C ARG A 39 21.08 3.25 -4.92
N PHE A 40 19.86 2.81 -5.21
CA PHE A 40 19.63 1.70 -6.13
C PHE A 40 20.00 2.06 -7.57
N ALA A 41 19.63 3.27 -8.01
CA ALA A 41 19.95 3.80 -9.33
C ALA A 41 21.46 3.85 -9.57
N LYS A 42 22.24 4.36 -8.61
CA LYS A 42 23.71 4.37 -8.69
C LYS A 42 24.31 2.97 -8.82
N LYS A 43 23.70 1.96 -8.19
CA LYS A 43 24.16 0.57 -8.30
C LYS A 43 23.78 -0.07 -9.63
N LYS A 44 22.60 0.26 -10.15
CA LYS A 44 22.06 -0.29 -11.42
C LYS A 44 22.68 0.38 -12.65
N TYR A 45 22.98 1.66 -12.57
CA TYR A 45 23.53 2.50 -13.64
C TYR A 45 24.81 3.22 -13.18
N PRO A 46 25.91 2.49 -12.93
CA PRO A 46 27.13 3.06 -12.35
C PRO A 46 27.82 4.10 -13.24
N ASN A 47 27.64 4.03 -14.56
CA ASN A 47 28.29 4.89 -15.55
C ASN A 47 27.29 5.71 -16.39
N ASP A 48 26.02 5.72 -16.00
CA ASP A 48 24.95 6.40 -16.76
C ASP A 48 24.06 7.18 -15.79
N GLU A 49 24.47 8.42 -15.53
CA GLU A 49 23.76 9.34 -14.63
C GLU A 49 22.38 9.72 -15.18
N SER A 50 22.22 9.77 -16.51
CA SER A 50 20.94 10.11 -17.14
C SER A 50 19.91 9.02 -16.88
N SER A 51 20.28 7.75 -17.09
CA SER A 51 19.41 6.61 -16.78
C SER A 51 19.16 6.48 -15.27
N ALA A 52 20.17 6.79 -14.44
CA ALA A 52 20.00 6.79 -12.99
C ALA A 52 18.96 7.82 -12.52
N ALA A 53 19.03 9.06 -13.03
CA ALA A 53 18.07 10.12 -12.71
C ALA A 53 16.66 9.76 -13.20
N SER A 54 16.53 9.32 -14.45
CA SER A 54 15.25 8.92 -15.04
C SER A 54 14.58 7.77 -14.26
N PHE A 55 15.35 6.82 -13.73
CA PHE A 55 14.82 5.75 -12.89
C PHE A 55 14.25 6.29 -11.57
N VAL A 56 14.94 7.24 -10.92
CA VAL A 56 14.45 7.86 -9.69
C VAL A 56 13.16 8.64 -9.95
N ASP A 57 13.13 9.43 -11.03
CA ASP A 57 11.95 10.22 -11.40
C ASP A 57 10.76 9.31 -11.72
N SER A 58 10.99 8.20 -12.41
CA SER A 58 9.95 7.20 -12.70
C SER A 58 9.40 6.55 -11.42
N CYS A 59 10.26 6.24 -10.45
CA CYS A 59 9.81 5.70 -9.16
C CYS A 59 8.94 6.70 -8.39
N LEU A 60 9.31 7.98 -8.42
CA LEU A 60 8.56 9.04 -7.73
C LEU A 60 7.25 9.37 -8.45
N ALA A 61 7.23 9.33 -9.79
CA ALA A 61 6.02 9.52 -10.58
C ALA A 61 4.97 8.44 -10.31
N ASN A 62 5.42 7.21 -10.02
CA ASN A 62 4.56 6.09 -9.67
C ASN A 62 4.10 6.09 -8.20
N LEU A 63 4.58 7.04 -7.37
CA LEU A 63 4.25 7.10 -5.94
C LEU A 63 3.24 8.22 -5.66
N GLY A 64 1.99 7.84 -5.38
CA GLY A 64 0.98 8.73 -4.81
C GLY A 64 0.98 8.65 -3.28
N THR A 65 0.70 9.77 -2.61
CA THR A 65 0.48 9.79 -1.15
C THR A 65 -0.90 10.31 -0.82
N TYR A 66 -1.55 9.68 0.16
CA TYR A 66 -2.91 9.97 0.53
C TYR A 66 -3.08 9.90 2.05
N THR A 67 -3.96 10.74 2.56
CA THR A 67 -4.41 10.70 3.97
C THR A 67 -5.79 10.10 4.12
N CYS A 68 -6.53 9.99 3.01
CA CYS A 68 -7.85 9.41 2.96
C CYS A 68 -7.80 8.02 2.32
N ILE A 69 -8.25 7.00 3.07
CA ILE A 69 -8.32 5.62 2.57
C ILE A 69 -9.21 5.55 1.32
N LYS A 70 -10.32 6.29 1.31
CA LYS A 70 -11.32 6.25 0.22
C LYS A 70 -10.72 6.59 -1.13
N GLU A 71 -9.94 7.67 -1.16
CA GLU A 71 -9.31 8.18 -2.37
C GLU A 71 -8.21 7.24 -2.85
N ALA A 72 -7.48 6.64 -1.92
CA ALA A 72 -6.31 5.86 -2.23
C ALA A 72 -6.60 4.41 -2.68
N VAL A 73 -7.71 3.82 -2.21
CA VAL A 73 -8.14 2.48 -2.65
C VAL A 73 -8.97 2.54 -3.94
N HIS A 74 -9.37 3.72 -4.38
CA HIS A 74 -10.17 3.90 -5.58
C HIS A 74 -9.37 3.44 -6.82
N GLY A 75 -9.86 2.41 -7.50
CA GLY A 75 -9.19 1.82 -8.67
C GLY A 75 -7.93 1.01 -8.34
N ALA A 76 -7.67 0.68 -7.08
CA ALA A 76 -6.54 -0.16 -6.70
C ALA A 76 -6.86 -1.66 -6.92
N ASP A 77 -6.00 -2.37 -7.65
CA ASP A 77 -6.12 -3.82 -7.88
C ASP A 77 -5.67 -4.66 -6.67
N LEU A 78 -4.77 -4.11 -5.85
CA LEU A 78 -4.16 -4.78 -4.72
C LEU A 78 -4.01 -3.81 -3.55
N VAL A 79 -4.55 -4.18 -2.39
CA VAL A 79 -4.41 -3.41 -1.14
C VAL A 79 -3.57 -4.22 -0.16
N ILE A 80 -2.47 -3.61 0.30
CA ILE A 80 -1.56 -4.21 1.29
C ILE A 80 -1.67 -3.41 2.59
N GLU A 81 -2.20 -4.05 3.62
CA GLU A 81 -2.28 -3.48 4.96
C GLU A 81 -0.98 -3.74 5.73
N ALA A 82 -0.32 -2.66 6.16
CA ALA A 82 0.93 -2.70 6.92
C ALA A 82 0.85 -1.85 8.19
N ILE A 83 -0.21 -2.01 9.00
CA ILE A 83 -0.40 -1.28 10.26
C ILE A 83 0.09 -2.08 11.48
N VAL A 84 0.06 -1.42 12.64
CA VAL A 84 0.39 -2.03 13.94
C VAL A 84 -0.52 -3.22 14.22
N GLU A 85 0.02 -4.26 14.86
CA GLU A 85 -0.67 -5.52 15.19
C GLU A 85 -1.68 -5.34 16.34
N LYS A 86 -2.74 -4.56 16.08
CA LYS A 86 -3.91 -4.41 16.95
C LYS A 86 -5.15 -4.91 16.20
N LEU A 87 -5.69 -6.06 16.64
CA LEU A 87 -6.84 -6.72 16.04
C LEU A 87 -8.04 -5.77 15.76
N PRO A 88 -8.48 -4.92 16.71
CA PRO A 88 -9.61 -4.02 16.47
C PRO A 88 -9.32 -2.98 15.38
N ALA A 89 -8.08 -2.48 15.31
CA ALA A 89 -7.67 -1.53 14.29
C ALA A 89 -7.62 -2.18 12.90
N LYS A 90 -7.14 -3.43 12.81
CA LYS A 90 -7.10 -4.19 11.55
C LYS A 90 -8.49 -4.51 11.03
N GLN A 91 -9.41 -4.97 11.89
CA GLN A 91 -10.79 -5.27 11.50
C GLN A 91 -11.50 -4.02 10.97
N SER A 92 -11.39 -2.90 11.68
CA SER A 92 -12.01 -1.63 11.28
C SER A 92 -11.49 -1.15 9.91
N LEU A 93 -10.17 -1.23 9.68
CA LEU A 93 -9.57 -0.87 8.40
C LEU A 93 -9.98 -1.82 7.28
N PHE A 94 -10.02 -3.13 7.55
CA PHE A 94 -10.40 -4.12 6.55
C PHE A 94 -11.85 -3.94 6.06
N LEU A 95 -12.79 -3.74 7.00
CA LEU A 95 -14.18 -3.43 6.66
C LEU A 95 -14.30 -2.12 5.87
N SER A 96 -13.52 -1.10 6.28
CA SER A 96 -13.48 0.19 5.59
C SER A 96 -12.90 0.08 4.19
N SER A 97 -11.92 -0.78 3.93
CA SER A 97 -11.37 -0.98 2.58
C SER A 97 -12.30 -1.82 1.71
N CYS A 98 -12.84 -2.93 2.24
CA CYS A 98 -13.72 -3.82 1.49
C CYS A 98 -14.98 -3.11 0.99
N SER A 99 -15.54 -2.18 1.77
CA SER A 99 -16.68 -1.36 1.34
C SER A 99 -16.45 -0.45 0.13
N GLN A 100 -15.20 -0.30 -0.30
CA GLN A 100 -14.82 0.69 -1.29
C GLN A 100 -14.15 0.11 -2.53
N THR A 101 -13.79 -1.18 -2.51
CA THR A 101 -13.16 -1.85 -3.63
C THR A 101 -13.62 -3.30 -3.75
N SER A 102 -13.86 -3.75 -5.00
CA SER A 102 -14.09 -5.16 -5.35
C SER A 102 -12.79 -5.99 -5.34
N SER A 103 -11.64 -5.34 -5.12
CA SER A 103 -10.32 -5.96 -5.27
C SER A 103 -9.92 -6.86 -4.10
N ILE A 104 -9.10 -7.85 -4.42
CA ILE A 104 -8.59 -8.84 -3.46
C ILE A 104 -7.58 -8.17 -2.51
N GLY A 105 -7.98 -7.94 -1.26
CA GLY A 105 -7.10 -7.41 -0.23
C GLY A 105 -6.09 -8.47 0.23
N LEU A 106 -4.85 -8.42 -0.24
CA LEU A 106 -3.78 -9.28 0.26
C LEU A 106 -3.22 -8.68 1.56
N MET A 107 -3.76 -9.10 2.69
CA MET A 107 -3.28 -8.72 4.01
C MET A 107 -1.91 -9.35 4.29
N CYS A 108 -0.83 -8.60 4.10
CA CYS A 108 0.51 -9.05 4.48
C CYS A 108 0.89 -8.59 5.89
N ASN A 109 0.65 -9.43 6.91
CA ASN A 109 1.68 -9.66 7.92
C ASN A 109 1.56 -11.04 8.62
N ALA A 110 2.66 -11.82 8.53
CA ALA A 110 2.99 -13.09 9.19
C ALA A 110 1.85 -13.91 9.81
N LEU A 111 1.23 -14.80 9.01
CA LEU A 111 0.56 -16.08 9.32
C LEU A 111 -0.38 -16.26 10.55
N LYS A 112 -0.40 -15.40 11.58
CA LYS A 112 -1.13 -15.62 12.85
C LYS A 112 -2.43 -14.84 12.95
N SER A 113 -2.52 -13.67 12.32
CA SER A 113 -3.69 -12.79 12.45
C SER A 113 -4.83 -13.13 11.48
N LEU A 114 -4.55 -13.88 10.41
CA LEU A 114 -5.58 -14.33 9.47
C LEU A 114 -6.62 -15.20 10.19
N GLN A 115 -6.18 -16.16 11.01
CA GLN A 115 -7.08 -16.99 11.83
C GLN A 115 -7.97 -16.14 12.74
N GLY A 116 -7.42 -15.12 13.42
CA GLY A 116 -8.21 -14.30 14.33
C GLY A 116 -9.28 -13.45 13.64
N VAL A 117 -9.01 -12.93 12.43
CA VAL A 117 -10.01 -12.13 11.69
C VAL A 117 -11.04 -13.03 11.01
N THR A 118 -10.64 -14.15 10.39
CA THR A 118 -11.59 -15.10 9.81
C THR A 118 -12.40 -15.87 10.86
N GLU A 119 -11.85 -16.16 12.04
CA GLU A 119 -12.61 -16.68 13.18
C GLU A 119 -13.59 -15.64 13.73
N SER A 120 -13.20 -14.36 13.77
CA SER A 120 -14.11 -13.29 14.23
C SER A 120 -15.24 -12.98 13.25
N LEU A 121 -15.01 -13.16 11.94
CA LEU A 121 -15.98 -12.86 10.89
C LEU A 121 -16.70 -14.10 10.36
N GLY A 122 -16.30 -15.32 10.75
CA GLY A 122 -16.89 -16.59 10.33
C GLY A 122 -16.66 -16.98 8.85
N ARG A 123 -16.36 -16.01 7.98
CA ARG A 123 -15.87 -16.20 6.60
C ARG A 123 -15.18 -14.92 6.10
N ILE A 124 -14.44 -15.01 4.99
CA ILE A 124 -13.97 -13.83 4.25
C ILE A 124 -15.20 -13.14 3.64
N PRO A 125 -15.47 -11.85 3.94
CA PRO A 125 -16.59 -11.13 3.34
C PRO A 125 -16.55 -11.24 1.82
N GLN A 126 -17.60 -11.79 1.24
CA GLN A 126 -17.79 -11.80 -0.21
C GLN A 126 -18.35 -10.43 -0.65
N GLU A 127 -18.33 -10.11 -1.95
CA GLU A 127 -18.92 -8.86 -2.47
C GLU A 127 -20.35 -8.60 -1.95
N ASP A 128 -21.10 -9.66 -1.65
CA ASP A 128 -22.48 -9.57 -1.16
C ASP A 128 -22.60 -9.23 0.34
N ASP A 129 -21.52 -9.32 1.12
CA ASP A 129 -21.52 -9.03 2.57
C ASP A 129 -21.28 -7.54 2.88
N ILE A 130 -21.01 -6.73 1.86
CA ILE A 130 -20.32 -5.45 2.01
C ILE A 130 -21.26 -4.22 1.95
N ALA A 131 -22.41 -4.29 1.27
CA ALA A 131 -23.52 -3.33 1.35
C ALA A 131 -24.67 -3.76 0.42
N PRO A 132 -25.94 -3.38 0.68
CA PRO A 132 -27.02 -3.64 -0.25
C PRO A 132 -26.80 -2.82 -1.53
N ARG A 133 -26.74 -3.51 -2.67
CA ARG A 133 -26.78 -2.85 -3.99
C ARG A 133 -28.11 -2.11 -4.10
N ASN A 134 -28.08 -0.78 -4.06
CA ASN A 134 -29.23 0.01 -4.48
C ASN A 134 -29.36 -0.14 -6.00
N HIS A 135 -30.51 -0.67 -6.41
CA HIS A 135 -30.97 -0.88 -7.78
C HIS A 135 -31.03 0.41 -8.60
#